data_AF-A0A9D5JEK6-F1
#
_entry.id   AF-A0A9D5JEK6-F1
#
_cell.length_a   1.000
_cell.length_b   1.000
_cell.length_c   1.000
_cell.angle_alpha   90.00
_cell.angle_beta   90.00
_cell.angle_gamma   90.00
#
_symmetry.space_group_name_H-M   'P 1'
#
loop_
_entity.id
_entity.type
_entity.pdbx_description
1 polymer ?
#
loop_
_entity_poly.entity_id
_entity_poly.type
_entity_poly.pdbx_seq_one_letter_code
_entity_poly.pdbx_strand_id
1 'polypeptide(L)'
;MVRSIKTLPSTFGTTLVAFCAALSAALVAHVAIDVVGDYVLARDAYDGMAHASRTLVAGGAMALLMCALGLSLHGALAEARGNEGRFCRALATALPRSRVTFAAVVTAGTFVILGAMGGLDTVLAAAPVDDISALFGGSLTLAAGLGSLAGLLAAALVWHAIGRLGRMVHRLARAILHFVRFAAPPRLHASRAHGVRSSLALALIVRPDLAGRAPPRLRPFSTR
;
A
#
# COMPACT_ATOMS: atom_id res chain seq x y z
N MET A 1 -9.09 23.29 25.86
CA MET A 1 -7.93 23.39 24.96
C MET A 1 -7.53 21.97 24.53
N VAL A 2 -8.30 21.35 23.62
CA VAL A 2 -8.05 19.97 23.16
C VAL A 2 -7.24 20.06 21.87
N ARG A 3 -5.92 19.91 21.96
CA ARG A 3 -5.03 19.87 20.79
C ARG A 3 -5.33 18.61 19.98
N SER A 4 -6.19 18.78 18.96
CA SER A 4 -6.05 18.26 17.60
C SER A 4 -5.15 17.02 17.44
N ILE A 5 -5.66 15.84 17.79
CA ILE A 5 -5.22 14.55 17.23
C ILE A 5 -5.73 14.51 15.77
N LYS A 6 -5.06 15.22 14.85
CA LYS A 6 -5.49 15.29 13.43
C LYS A 6 -4.45 14.80 12.41
N THR A 7 -3.25 14.40 12.83
CA THR A 7 -2.15 14.06 11.93
C THR A 7 -1.64 12.62 12.02
N LEU A 8 -2.13 11.83 12.97
CA LEU A 8 -1.80 10.40 13.08
C LEU A 8 -2.29 9.44 11.98
N PRO A 9 -3.29 9.73 11.10
CA PRO A 9 -3.77 8.71 10.17
C PRO A 9 -2.92 8.51 8.90
N SER A 10 -2.24 9.54 8.40
CA SER A 10 -1.62 9.48 7.07
C SER A 10 -0.27 8.76 7.05
N THR A 11 0.61 9.12 7.97
CA THR A 11 1.94 8.50 8.11
C THR A 11 1.81 7.02 8.46
N PHE A 12 0.88 6.68 9.35
CA PHE A 12 0.60 5.29 9.72
C PHE A 12 0.19 4.45 8.51
N GLY A 13 -0.71 4.95 7.66
CA GLY A 13 -1.14 4.24 6.46
C GLY A 13 -0.01 4.01 5.46
N THR A 14 0.78 5.04 5.17
CA THR A 14 1.94 4.92 4.25
C THR A 14 2.97 3.93 4.79
N THR A 15 3.31 4.03 6.07
CA THR A 15 4.29 3.15 6.71
C THR A 15 3.81 1.71 6.72
N LEU A 16 2.55 1.46 7.07
CA LEU A 16 1.98 0.11 7.07
C LEU A 16 1.99 -0.50 5.68
N VAL A 17 1.59 0.25 4.65
CA VAL A 17 1.61 -0.20 3.25
C VAL A 17 3.04 -0.51 2.79
N ALA A 18 3.99 0.39 3.07
CA ALA A 18 5.39 0.18 2.73
C ALA A 18 5.97 -1.06 3.44
N PHE A 19 5.63 -1.23 4.72
CA PHE A 19 6.04 -2.37 5.52
C PHE A 19 5.47 -3.69 4.98
N CYS A 20 4.18 -3.76 4.68
CA CYS A 20 3.57 -4.95 4.07
C CYS A 20 4.19 -5.29 2.70
N ALA A 21 4.48 -4.26 1.89
CA ALA A 21 5.15 -4.43 0.60
C ALA A 21 6.57 -5.00 0.78
N ALA A 22 7.36 -4.43 1.70
CA ALA A 22 8.70 -4.88 2.01
C ALA A 22 8.71 -6.32 2.57
N LEU A 23 7.75 -6.66 3.42
CA LEU A 23 7.64 -7.99 4.02
C LEU A 23 7.26 -9.04 2.98
N SER A 24 6.35 -8.70 2.07
CA SER A 24 6.01 -9.56 0.93
C SER A 24 7.19 -9.75 -0.02
N ALA A 25 7.92 -8.67 -0.32
CA ALA A 25 9.13 -8.71 -1.15
C ALA A 25 10.23 -9.56 -0.50
N ALA A 26 10.45 -9.42 0.81
CA ALA A 26 11.46 -10.17 1.54
C ALA A 26 11.15 -11.66 1.55
N LEU A 27 9.88 -12.05 1.75
CA LEU A 27 9.46 -13.45 1.67
C LEU A 27 9.71 -14.04 0.27
N VAL A 28 9.32 -13.32 -0.79
CA VAL A 28 9.55 -13.76 -2.18
C VAL A 28 11.05 -13.86 -2.49
N ALA A 29 11.84 -12.86 -2.07
CA ALA A 29 13.28 -12.87 -2.26
C ALA A 29 13.93 -14.03 -1.51
N HIS A 30 13.53 -14.28 -0.25
CA HIS A 30 14.06 -15.37 0.56
C HIS A 30 13.80 -16.73 -0.10
N VAL A 31 12.55 -17.01 -0.51
CA VAL A 31 12.21 -18.24 -1.23
C VAL A 31 12.98 -18.36 -2.55
N ALA A 32 13.15 -17.26 -3.28
CA ALA A 32 13.91 -17.27 -4.53
C ALA A 32 15.42 -17.49 -4.30
N ILE A 33 15.98 -16.92 -3.23
CA ILE A 33 17.37 -17.11 -2.83
C ILE A 33 17.60 -18.59 -2.53
N ASP A 34 16.74 -19.20 -1.72
CA ASP A 34 16.83 -20.62 -1.36
C ASP A 34 16.75 -21.50 -2.60
N VAL A 35 15.70 -21.32 -3.43
CA VAL A 35 15.53 -22.12 -4.66
C VAL A 35 16.72 -21.98 -5.60
N VAL A 36 17.20 -20.75 -5.83
CA VAL A 36 18.35 -20.55 -6.71
C VAL A 36 19.63 -21.08 -6.08
N GLY A 37 19.79 -20.99 -4.76
CA GLY A 37 20.88 -21.59 -3.99
C GLY A 37 20.95 -23.09 -4.23
N ASP A 38 19.84 -23.80 -3.99
CA ASP A 38 19.72 -25.24 -4.17
C ASP A 38 20.08 -25.72 -5.59
N TYR A 39 19.70 -24.94 -6.62
CA TYR A 39 19.96 -25.32 -8.02
C TYR A 39 21.33 -24.87 -8.55
N VAL A 40 21.90 -23.77 -8.05
CA VAL A 40 23.13 -23.17 -8.60
C VAL A 40 24.37 -23.57 -7.78
N LEU A 41 24.22 -23.82 -6.48
CA LEU A 41 25.32 -24.22 -5.60
C LEU A 41 25.25 -25.73 -5.37
N ALA A 42 26.23 -26.48 -5.91
CA ALA A 42 26.24 -27.95 -5.91
C ALA A 42 26.25 -28.62 -4.51
N ARG A 43 26.35 -27.83 -3.42
CA ARG A 43 26.15 -28.19 -2.01
C ARG A 43 25.83 -26.88 -1.27
N ASP A 44 24.56 -26.59 -1.01
CA ASP A 44 24.22 -25.46 -0.17
C ASP A 44 24.34 -25.87 1.32
N ALA A 45 24.84 -24.97 2.16
CA ALA A 45 24.92 -25.17 3.60
C ALA A 45 23.52 -25.28 4.26
N TYR A 46 22.45 -25.01 3.49
CA TYR A 46 21.06 -24.97 3.94
C TYR A 46 20.27 -26.28 3.74
N ASP A 47 20.83 -27.31 3.09
CA ASP A 47 20.14 -28.56 2.74
C ASP A 47 19.55 -29.39 3.92
N GLY A 48 19.70 -28.94 5.17
CA GLY A 48 19.17 -29.61 6.36
C GLY A 48 18.53 -28.70 7.41
N MET A 49 18.41 -27.39 7.18
CA MET A 49 17.84 -26.47 8.17
C MET A 49 16.31 -26.40 8.07
N ALA A 50 15.63 -26.56 9.20
CA ALA A 50 14.18 -26.38 9.27
C ALA A 50 13.83 -24.89 9.09
N HIS A 51 13.29 -24.52 7.93
CA HIS A 51 12.93 -23.15 7.57
C HIS A 51 11.65 -22.64 8.28
N ALA A 52 11.64 -22.66 9.61
CA ALA A 52 10.49 -22.24 10.41
C ALA A 52 10.20 -20.73 10.32
N SER A 53 11.18 -19.90 9.93
CA SER A 53 10.99 -18.47 9.68
C SER A 53 9.98 -18.21 8.55
N ARG A 54 9.93 -19.07 7.53
CA ARG A 54 9.03 -18.93 6.38
C ARG A 54 7.56 -18.90 6.81
N THR A 55 7.16 -19.80 7.70
CA THR A 55 5.79 -19.90 8.22
C THR A 55 5.44 -18.72 9.11
N LEU A 56 6.37 -18.27 9.96
CA LEU A 56 6.16 -17.11 10.83
C LEU A 56 6.01 -15.81 10.01
N VAL A 57 6.89 -15.60 9.04
CA VAL A 57 6.87 -14.41 8.18
C VAL A 57 5.66 -14.43 7.26
N ALA A 58 5.34 -15.56 6.64
CA ALA A 58 4.14 -15.70 5.81
C ALA A 58 2.86 -15.48 6.63
N GLY A 59 2.80 -16.04 7.85
CA GLY A 59 1.68 -15.83 8.78
C GLY A 59 1.54 -14.36 9.17
N GLY A 60 2.64 -13.70 9.52
CA GLY A 60 2.68 -12.26 9.82
C GLY A 60 2.27 -11.39 8.63
N ALA A 61 2.77 -11.71 7.42
CA ALA A 61 2.39 -11.04 6.18
C ALA A 61 0.89 -11.11 5.94
N MET A 62 0.33 -12.32 6.07
CA MET A 62 -1.09 -12.59 5.86
C MET A 62 -1.95 -11.86 6.89
N ALA A 63 -1.57 -11.89 8.17
CA ALA A 63 -2.29 -11.18 9.23
C ALA A 63 -2.33 -9.67 8.98
N LEU A 64 -1.18 -9.07 8.62
CA LEU A 64 -1.10 -7.64 8.30
C LEU A 64 -1.89 -7.28 7.05
N LEU A 65 -1.87 -8.11 6.02
CA LEU A 65 -2.67 -7.94 4.81
C LEU A 65 -4.17 -7.97 5.14
N MET A 66 -4.61 -8.95 5.93
CA MET A 66 -6.00 -9.06 6.38
C MET A 66 -6.43 -7.86 7.22
N CYS A 67 -5.58 -7.39 8.13
CA CYS A 67 -5.83 -6.15 8.88
C CYS A 67 -5.95 -4.93 7.96
N ALA A 68 -5.05 -4.78 6.99
CA ALA A 68 -5.08 -3.67 6.03
C ALA A 68 -6.35 -3.68 5.16
N LEU A 69 -6.78 -4.87 4.72
CA LEU A 69 -8.04 -5.05 3.98
C LEU A 69 -9.25 -4.72 4.85
N GLY A 70 -9.30 -5.23 6.09
CA GLY A 70 -10.37 -4.95 7.04
C GLY A 70 -10.51 -3.46 7.36
N LEU A 71 -9.39 -2.77 7.62
CA LEU A 71 -9.37 -1.32 7.83
C LEU A 71 -9.83 -0.55 6.58
N SER A 72 -9.43 -1.00 5.38
CA SER A 72 -9.83 -0.37 4.13
C SER A 72 -11.33 -0.53 3.86
N LEU A 73 -11.89 -1.72 4.09
CA LEU A 73 -13.31 -2.00 3.97
C LEU A 73 -14.11 -1.18 4.98
N HIS A 74 -13.67 -1.14 6.24
CA HIS A 74 -14.31 -0.35 7.28
C HIS A 74 -14.33 1.14 6.92
N GLY A 75 -13.21 1.68 6.41
CA GLY A 75 -13.13 3.05 5.92
C GLY A 75 -14.10 3.34 4.77
N ALA A 76 -14.18 2.44 3.79
CA ALA A 76 -15.10 2.57 2.66
C ALA A 76 -16.58 2.54 3.11
N LEU A 77 -16.93 1.65 4.06
CA LEU A 77 -18.28 1.57 4.65
C LEU A 77 -18.62 2.84 5.45
N ALA A 78 -17.67 3.39 6.21
CA ALA A 78 -17.86 4.63 6.94
C ALA A 78 -18.11 5.82 5.99
N GLU A 79 -17.41 5.86 4.85
CA GLU A 79 -17.63 6.88 3.83
C GLU A 79 -19.00 6.75 3.16
N ALA A 80 -19.44 5.52 2.88
CA ALA A 80 -20.79 5.25 2.35
C ALA A 80 -21.90 5.71 3.30
N ARG A 81 -21.65 5.73 4.63
CA ARG A 81 -22.58 6.20 5.67
C ARG A 81 -22.62 7.73 5.84
N GLY A 82 -22.03 8.48 4.91
CA GLY A 82 -22.08 9.96 4.92
C GLY A 82 -20.85 10.64 5.52
N ASN A 83 -19.78 9.89 5.79
CA ASN A 83 -18.50 10.47 6.22
C ASN A 83 -17.64 10.85 5.00
N GLU A 84 -18.11 11.85 4.25
CA GLU A 84 -17.61 12.21 2.91
C GLU A 84 -16.06 12.35 2.88
N GLY A 85 -15.42 11.55 2.01
CA GLY A 85 -14.01 11.72 1.64
C GLY A 85 -12.98 11.31 2.70
N ARG A 86 -13.35 10.72 3.83
CA ARG A 86 -12.35 10.33 4.87
C ARG A 86 -11.45 9.21 4.39
N PHE A 87 -12.01 8.17 3.78
CA PHE A 87 -11.25 7.05 3.22
C PHE A 87 -10.47 7.49 1.98
N CYS A 88 -11.09 8.27 1.08
CA CYS A 88 -10.37 8.82 -0.08
C CYS A 88 -9.18 9.72 0.33
N ARG A 89 -9.33 10.57 1.36
CA ARG A 89 -8.23 11.39 1.90
C ARG A 89 -7.18 10.54 2.62
N ALA A 90 -7.59 9.54 3.39
CA ALA A 90 -6.66 8.61 4.02
C ALA A 90 -5.83 7.86 2.96
N LEU A 91 -6.46 7.39 1.88
CA LEU A 91 -5.77 6.71 0.78
C LEU A 91 -4.84 7.65 0.01
N ALA A 92 -5.29 8.87 -0.28
CA ALA A 92 -4.48 9.88 -0.96
C ALA A 92 -3.27 10.34 -0.11
N THR A 93 -3.40 10.30 1.21
CA THR A 93 -2.31 10.64 2.13
C THR A 93 -1.41 9.45 2.49
N ALA A 94 -1.93 8.22 2.39
CA ALA A 94 -1.19 6.97 2.52
C ALA A 94 -0.32 6.69 1.28
N LEU A 95 -0.62 7.30 0.14
CA LEU A 95 0.23 7.23 -1.04
C LEU A 95 1.47 8.12 -0.85
N PRO A 96 2.68 7.55 -0.94
CA PRO A 96 3.90 8.34 -1.02
C PRO A 96 3.79 9.31 -2.20
N ARG A 97 4.25 10.55 -2.03
CA ARG A 97 4.21 11.54 -3.12
C ARG A 97 5.15 11.18 -4.29
N SER A 98 6.16 10.36 -4.02
CA SER A 98 7.20 9.98 -4.98
C SER A 98 7.26 8.46 -5.13
N ARG A 99 7.13 7.99 -6.38
CA ARG A 99 7.31 6.58 -6.75
C ARG A 99 8.70 6.08 -6.40
N VAL A 100 9.70 6.91 -6.64
CA VAL A 100 11.11 6.59 -6.41
C VAL A 100 11.38 6.45 -4.92
N THR A 101 10.88 7.39 -4.11
CA THR A 101 11.03 7.31 -2.64
C THR A 101 10.34 6.08 -2.08
N PHE A 102 9.15 5.74 -2.58
CA PHE A 102 8.46 4.52 -2.16
C PHE A 102 9.25 3.26 -2.51
N ALA A 103 9.70 3.15 -3.76
CA ALA A 103 10.51 2.02 -4.21
C ALA A 103 11.79 1.88 -3.39
N ALA A 104 12.47 2.99 -3.10
CA ALA A 104 13.65 3.00 -2.22
C ALA A 104 13.33 2.51 -0.81
N VAL A 105 12.25 3.01 -0.19
CA VAL A 105 11.84 2.58 1.16
C VAL A 105 11.46 1.10 1.21
N VAL A 106 10.66 0.63 0.24
CA VAL A 106 10.27 -0.78 0.16
C VAL A 106 11.48 -1.67 -0.07
N THR A 107 12.40 -1.28 -0.96
CA THR A 107 13.62 -2.05 -1.25
C THR A 107 14.56 -2.07 -0.04
N ALA A 108 14.79 -0.93 0.63
CA ALA A 108 15.59 -0.89 1.86
C ALA A 108 14.95 -1.74 2.98
N GLY A 109 13.63 -1.63 3.16
CA GLY A 109 12.90 -2.46 4.11
C GLY A 109 12.97 -3.96 3.78
N THR A 110 13.00 -4.32 2.49
CA THR A 110 13.15 -5.70 2.03
C THR A 110 14.47 -6.30 2.53
N PHE A 111 15.58 -5.56 2.42
CA PHE A 111 16.89 -6.01 2.92
C PHE A 111 16.94 -6.14 4.45
N VAL A 112 16.32 -5.19 5.18
CA VAL A 112 16.25 -5.27 6.64
C VAL A 112 15.48 -6.52 7.07
N ILE A 113 14.34 -6.80 6.43
CA ILE A 113 13.52 -7.97 6.76
C ILE A 113 14.23 -9.25 6.34
N LEU A 114 14.87 -9.30 5.16
CA LEU A 114 15.69 -10.45 4.73
C LEU A 114 16.79 -10.79 5.74
N GLY A 115 17.58 -9.79 6.18
CA GLY A 115 18.63 -10.01 7.17
C GLY A 115 18.06 -10.45 8.53
N ALA A 116 16.90 -9.93 8.92
CA ALA A 116 16.20 -10.38 10.13
C ALA A 116 15.71 -11.82 10.02
N MET A 117 15.23 -12.25 8.84
CA MET A 117 14.84 -13.64 8.59
C MET A 117 16.04 -14.57 8.69
N GLY A 118 17.14 -14.26 8.00
CA GLY A 118 18.36 -15.05 8.08
C GLY A 118 18.93 -15.13 9.48
N GLY A 119 18.96 -14.01 10.21
CA GLY A 119 19.39 -13.99 11.61
C GLY A 119 18.48 -14.80 12.54
N LEU A 120 17.16 -14.81 12.30
CA LEU A 120 16.23 -15.64 13.05
C LEU A 120 16.45 -17.13 12.76
N ASP A 121 16.70 -17.50 11.51
CA ASP A 121 17.04 -18.87 11.13
C ASP A 121 18.33 -19.35 11.78
N THR A 122 19.38 -18.52 11.81
CA THR A 122 20.64 -18.89 12.49
C THR A 122 20.44 -19.06 14.00
N VAL A 123 19.64 -18.20 14.63
CA VAL A 123 19.31 -18.32 16.07
C VAL A 123 18.53 -19.60 16.33
N LEU A 124 17.52 -19.92 15.51
CA LEU A 124 16.71 -21.14 15.66
C LEU A 124 17.52 -22.41 15.40
N ALA A 125 18.50 -22.36 14.50
CA ALA A 125 19.42 -23.46 14.21
C ALA A 125 20.57 -23.58 15.21
N ALA A 126 20.70 -22.66 16.18
CA ALA A 126 21.85 -22.54 17.06
C ALA A 126 23.20 -22.50 16.29
N ALA A 127 23.18 -21.92 15.09
CA ALA A 127 24.34 -21.78 14.23
C ALA A 127 25.06 -20.44 14.48
N PRO A 128 26.40 -20.38 14.38
CA PRO A 128 27.12 -19.12 14.49
C PRO A 128 26.84 -18.20 13.29
N VAL A 129 26.90 -16.89 13.52
CA VAL A 129 26.87 -15.86 12.47
C VAL A 129 28.28 -15.33 12.29
N ASP A 130 29.03 -15.95 11.38
CA ASP A 130 30.44 -15.63 11.18
C ASP A 130 30.66 -14.33 10.37
N ASP A 131 29.72 -14.00 9.48
CA ASP A 131 29.76 -12.77 8.70
C ASP A 131 28.36 -12.25 8.29
N ILE A 132 28.32 -11.09 7.63
CA ILE A 132 27.06 -10.51 7.13
C ILE A 132 26.45 -11.33 5.99
N SER A 133 27.24 -12.10 5.23
CA SER A 133 26.72 -12.92 4.14
C SER A 133 25.89 -14.09 4.65
N ALA A 134 26.20 -14.61 5.84
CA ALA A 134 25.40 -15.63 6.52
C ALA A 134 23.96 -15.17 6.80
N LEU A 135 23.73 -13.86 7.04
CA LEU A 135 22.37 -13.31 7.19
C LEU A 135 21.57 -13.30 5.89
N PHE A 136 22.22 -13.53 4.75
CA PHE A 136 21.67 -13.44 3.41
C PHE A 136 21.86 -14.74 2.61
N GLY A 137 21.92 -15.89 3.28
CA GLY A 137 22.05 -17.19 2.63
C GLY A 137 23.42 -17.45 2.02
N GLY A 138 24.48 -16.83 2.57
CA GLY A 138 25.87 -17.05 2.13
C GLY A 138 26.28 -16.33 0.84
N SER A 139 25.37 -15.60 0.18
CA SER A 139 25.66 -14.89 -1.08
C SER A 139 25.05 -13.49 -1.13
N LEU A 140 25.89 -12.48 -0.82
CA LEU A 140 25.48 -11.08 -0.88
C LEU A 140 25.08 -10.63 -2.29
N THR A 141 25.70 -11.18 -3.34
CA THR A 141 25.36 -10.84 -4.73
C THR A 141 23.98 -11.35 -5.11
N LEU A 142 23.66 -12.59 -4.72
CA LEU A 142 22.35 -13.20 -4.97
C LEU A 142 21.27 -12.46 -4.19
N ALA A 143 21.52 -12.17 -2.91
CA ALA A 143 20.62 -11.40 -2.08
C ALA A 143 20.42 -9.96 -2.59
N ALA A 144 21.49 -9.27 -3.02
CA ALA A 144 21.39 -7.94 -3.61
C ALA A 144 20.56 -7.94 -4.89
N GLY A 145 20.78 -8.92 -5.78
CA GLY A 145 20.05 -9.03 -7.04
C GLY A 145 18.57 -9.35 -6.83
N LEU A 146 18.28 -10.48 -6.16
CA LEU A 146 16.91 -10.96 -5.95
C LEU A 146 16.13 -10.07 -4.98
N GLY A 147 16.77 -9.59 -3.90
CA GLY A 147 16.18 -8.65 -2.96
C GLY A 147 15.81 -7.32 -3.62
N SER A 148 16.68 -6.75 -4.46
CA SER A 148 16.36 -5.52 -5.19
C SER A 148 15.24 -5.74 -6.20
N LEU A 149 15.29 -6.84 -6.97
CA LEU A 149 14.26 -7.17 -7.95
C LEU A 149 12.89 -7.34 -7.29
N ALA A 150 12.82 -8.12 -6.21
CA ALA A 150 11.59 -8.36 -5.46
C ALA A 150 11.06 -7.05 -4.83
N GLY A 151 11.93 -6.24 -4.22
CA GLY A 151 11.58 -4.96 -3.62
C GLY A 151 10.99 -3.98 -4.64
N LEU A 152 11.64 -3.83 -5.80
CA LEU A 152 11.16 -2.98 -6.89
C LEU A 152 9.85 -3.49 -7.49
N LEU A 153 9.72 -4.79 -7.70
CA LEU A 153 8.50 -5.40 -8.24
C LEU A 153 7.33 -5.22 -7.26
N ALA A 154 7.53 -5.49 -5.98
CA ALA A 154 6.50 -5.30 -4.95
C ALA A 154 6.09 -3.83 -4.85
N ALA A 155 7.05 -2.90 -4.85
CA ALA A 155 6.76 -1.47 -4.85
C ALA A 155 5.93 -1.05 -6.07
N ALA A 156 6.30 -1.53 -7.26
CA ALA A 156 5.58 -1.25 -8.50
C ALA A 156 4.15 -1.82 -8.47
N LEU A 157 3.98 -3.07 -8.04
CA LEU A 157 2.67 -3.74 -7.93
C LEU A 157 1.76 -3.04 -6.93
N VAL A 158 2.26 -2.74 -5.73
CA VAL A 158 1.49 -2.04 -4.69
C VAL A 158 1.10 -0.65 -5.15
N TRP A 159 2.03 0.09 -5.77
CA TRP A 159 1.73 1.40 -6.35
C TRP A 159 0.62 1.31 -7.40
N HIS A 160 0.70 0.33 -8.31
CA HIS A 160 -0.31 0.13 -9.35
C HIS A 160 -1.67 -0.31 -8.77
N ALA A 161 -1.65 -1.19 -7.76
CA ALA A 161 -2.83 -1.70 -7.09
C ALA A 161 -3.58 -0.57 -6.35
N ILE A 162 -2.88 0.25 -5.58
CA ILE A 162 -3.50 1.40 -4.89
C ILE A 162 -4.08 2.39 -5.90
N GLY A 163 -3.35 2.68 -6.98
CA GLY A 163 -3.85 3.52 -8.07
C GLY A 163 -5.10 2.96 -8.75
N ARG A 164 -5.18 1.63 -8.95
CA ARG A 164 -6.37 0.95 -9.48
C ARG A 164 -7.53 0.98 -8.49
N LEU A 165 -7.27 0.70 -7.21
CA LEU A 165 -8.27 0.70 -6.15
C LEU A 165 -8.92 2.08 -6.01
N GLY A 166 -8.13 3.15 -5.97
CA GLY A 166 -8.64 4.53 -5.93
C GLY A 166 -9.56 4.84 -7.12
N ARG A 167 -9.21 4.39 -8.33
CA ARG A 167 -10.07 4.54 -9.52
C ARG A 167 -11.34 3.71 -9.42
N MET A 168 -11.29 2.48 -8.92
CA MET A 168 -12.45 1.61 -8.75
C MET A 168 -13.43 2.18 -7.73
N VAL A 169 -12.94 2.60 -6.56
CA VAL A 169 -13.75 3.23 -5.51
C VAL A 169 -14.43 4.50 -6.04
N HIS A 170 -13.71 5.34 -6.78
CA HIS A 170 -14.29 6.53 -7.42
C HIS A 170 -15.35 6.22 -8.49
N ARG A 171 -15.19 5.13 -9.24
CA ARG A 171 -16.21 4.66 -10.21
C ARG A 171 -17.46 4.14 -9.49
N LEU A 172 -17.27 3.32 -8.45
CA LEU A 172 -18.35 2.75 -7.66
C LEU A 172 -19.16 3.85 -6.96
N ALA A 173 -18.48 4.81 -6.32
CA ALA A 173 -19.13 5.95 -5.65
C ALA A 173 -19.97 6.77 -6.64
N ARG A 174 -19.46 7.05 -7.85
CA ARG A 174 -20.22 7.75 -8.90
C ARG A 174 -21.42 6.94 -9.37
N ALA A 175 -21.26 5.63 -9.57
CA ALA A 175 -22.36 4.75 -9.97
C ALA A 175 -23.49 4.74 -8.91
N ILE A 176 -23.13 4.63 -7.63
CA ILE A 176 -24.09 4.70 -6.52
C ILE A 176 -24.81 6.05 -6.50
N LEU A 177 -24.09 7.17 -6.63
CA LEU A 177 -24.70 8.49 -6.67
C LEU A 177 -25.64 8.68 -7.87
N HIS A 178 -25.28 8.15 -9.05
CA HIS A 178 -26.15 8.15 -10.22
C HIS A 178 -27.41 7.32 -9.99
N PHE A 179 -27.27 6.12 -9.42
CA PHE A 179 -28.40 5.25 -9.10
C PHE A 179 -29.34 5.90 -8.08
N VAL A 180 -28.81 6.49 -7.00
CA VAL A 180 -29.61 7.20 -6.00
C VAL A 180 -30.32 8.43 -6.60
N ARG A 181 -29.66 9.17 -7.50
CA ARG A 181 -30.30 10.30 -8.20
C ARG A 181 -31.40 9.87 -9.17
N PHE A 182 -31.22 8.72 -9.83
CA PHE A 182 -32.22 8.15 -10.72
C PHE A 182 -33.44 7.61 -9.95
N ALA A 183 -33.20 6.97 -8.80
CA ALA A 183 -34.24 6.39 -7.96
C ALA A 183 -34.95 7.41 -7.04
N ALA A 184 -34.34 8.57 -6.77
CA ALA A 184 -34.96 9.59 -5.93
C ALA A 184 -36.08 10.33 -6.69
N PRO A 185 -37.29 10.44 -6.12
CA PRO A 185 -38.38 11.17 -6.76
C PRO A 185 -38.03 12.66 -6.91
N PRO A 186 -38.49 13.33 -8.00
CA PRO A 186 -38.06 14.68 -8.39
C PRO A 186 -38.36 15.78 -7.34
N ARG A 187 -39.17 15.49 -6.32
CA ARG A 187 -39.57 16.46 -5.29
C ARG A 187 -38.48 16.84 -4.27
N LEU A 188 -37.30 16.19 -4.27
CA LEU A 188 -36.19 16.52 -3.36
C LEU A 188 -35.10 17.44 -3.97
N HIS A 189 -35.25 17.88 -5.23
CA HIS A 189 -34.22 18.69 -5.91
C HIS A 189 -34.14 20.16 -5.43
N ALA A 190 -35.14 20.68 -4.74
CA ALA A 190 -35.17 22.09 -4.33
C ALA A 190 -34.28 22.45 -3.11
N SER A 191 -33.81 21.46 -2.33
CA SER A 191 -33.13 21.73 -1.04
C SER A 191 -31.59 21.54 -1.04
N ARG A 192 -30.98 21.05 -2.13
CA ARG A 192 -29.58 20.55 -2.10
C ARG A 192 -28.52 21.39 -2.84
N ALA A 193 -28.66 22.72 -2.85
CA ALA A 193 -27.63 23.62 -3.38
C ALA A 193 -26.30 23.62 -2.57
N HIS A 194 -26.24 22.97 -1.40
CA HIS A 194 -25.03 22.92 -0.57
C HIS A 194 -24.12 21.69 -0.77
N GLY A 195 -24.60 20.59 -1.37
CA GLY A 195 -23.80 19.35 -1.53
C GLY A 195 -22.84 19.33 -2.72
N VAL A 196 -22.98 20.25 -3.68
CA VAL A 196 -22.18 20.25 -4.94
C VAL A 196 -20.74 20.72 -4.72
N ARG A 197 -20.45 21.43 -3.61
CA ARG A 197 -19.11 21.94 -3.31
C ARG A 197 -18.10 20.84 -2.95
N SER A 198 -18.53 19.72 -2.34
CA SER A 198 -17.63 18.62 -1.94
C SER A 198 -17.09 17.82 -3.13
N SER A 199 -17.87 17.66 -4.20
CA SER A 199 -17.49 16.86 -5.37
C SER A 199 -16.38 17.50 -6.22
N LEU A 200 -16.33 18.84 -6.24
CA LEU A 200 -15.28 19.62 -6.91
C LEU A 200 -13.91 19.49 -6.20
N ALA A 201 -13.91 19.41 -4.87
CA ALA A 201 -12.68 19.20 -4.09
C ALA A 201 -12.05 17.82 -4.36
N LEU A 202 -12.86 16.78 -4.55
CA LEU A 202 -12.37 15.43 -4.88
C LEU A 202 -11.79 15.35 -6.30
N ALA A 203 -12.38 16.07 -7.26
CA ALA A 203 -11.89 16.14 -8.63
C ALA A 203 -10.51 16.81 -8.75
N LEU A 204 -10.25 17.83 -7.91
CA LEU A 204 -8.94 18.51 -7.82
C LEU A 204 -7.85 17.64 -7.18
N ILE A 205 -8.20 16.72 -6.28
CA ILE A 205 -7.24 15.78 -5.66
C ILE A 205 -6.83 14.67 -6.65
N VAL A 206 -7.73 14.24 -7.53
CA VAL A 206 -7.48 13.15 -8.49
C VAL A 206 -6.73 13.62 -9.75
N ARG A 207 -6.75 14.92 -10.07
CA ARG A 207 -6.04 15.51 -11.22
C ARG A 207 -5.24 16.76 -10.81
N PRO A 208 -4.02 16.60 -10.26
CA PRO A 208 -3.17 17.72 -9.87
C PRO A 208 -2.75 18.60 -11.06
N ASP A 209 -2.77 18.05 -12.28
CA ASP A 209 -2.59 18.74 -13.56
C ASP A 209 -3.64 19.82 -13.84
N LEU A 210 -4.79 19.79 -13.16
CA LEU A 210 -5.83 20.82 -13.27
C LEU A 210 -5.70 21.94 -12.23
N ALA A 211 -4.82 21.82 -11.23
CA ALA A 211 -4.69 22.82 -10.17
C ALA A 211 -4.14 24.18 -10.65
N GLY A 212 -3.56 24.25 -11.84
CA GLY A 212 -3.07 25.49 -12.47
C GLY A 212 -4.01 26.14 -13.48
N ARG A 213 -5.15 25.51 -13.83
CA ARG A 213 -6.12 26.11 -14.76
C ARG A 213 -7.15 26.90 -13.98
N ALA A 214 -7.26 28.20 -14.29
CA ALA A 214 -8.28 29.06 -13.71
C ALA A 214 -9.67 28.41 -13.83
N PRO A 215 -10.48 28.40 -12.76
CA PRO A 215 -11.79 27.78 -12.80
C PRO A 215 -12.62 28.40 -13.93
N PRO A 216 -13.37 27.58 -14.69
CA PRO A 216 -14.23 28.10 -15.75
C PRO A 216 -15.19 29.12 -15.15
N ARG A 217 -15.15 30.37 -15.64
CA ARG A 217 -16.10 31.40 -15.24
C ARG A 217 -17.49 30.93 -15.62
N LEU A 218 -18.29 30.55 -14.62
CA LEU A 218 -19.70 30.26 -14.81
C LEU A 218 -20.36 31.55 -15.32
N ARG A 219 -20.74 31.57 -16.60
CA ARG A 219 -21.57 32.65 -17.14
C ARG A 219 -22.91 32.60 -16.40
N PRO A 220 -23.42 33.72 -15.86
CA PRO A 220 -24.73 33.73 -15.23
C PRO A 220 -25.77 33.24 -16.23
N PHE A 221 -26.62 32.32 -15.79
CA PHE A 221 -27.75 31.82 -16.57
C PHE A 221 -28.63 33.02 -16.95
N SER A 222 -28.70 33.35 -18.25
CA SER A 222 -29.69 34.30 -18.74
C SER A 222 -31.05 33.63 -18.71
N THR A 223 -31.97 34.14 -17.90
CA THR A 223 -33.38 33.79 -17.96
C THR A 223 -33.97 34.41 -19.23
N ARG A 224 -34.21 33.58 -20.24
CA ARG A 224 -35.16 33.86 -21.32
C ARG A 224 -36.21 32.76 -21.32
#